data_AF-A0A520PHV4-F1
#
_entry.id   AF-A0A520PHV4-F1
#
_cell.length_a   1.000
_cell.length_b   1.000
_cell.length_c   1.000
_cell.angle_alpha   90.00
_cell.angle_beta   90.00
_cell.angle_gamma   90.00
#
_symmetry.space_group_name_H-M   'P 1'
#
loop_
_entity.id
_entity.type
_entity.pdbx_description
1 polymer ?
#
loop_
_entity_poly.entity_id
_entity_poly.type
_entity_poly.pdbx_seq_one_letter_code
_entity_poly.pdbx_strand_id
1 'polypeptide(L)'
;MLKILQENNVIKTSPLSGIYRNHPVKLTEVSGWEIAKNFGNDERELIHLSQESVLVDWSHIGKISFSGGDAAKAAEQVFSGASEIEPLKSSSNQDMAVLCLTRNDYLILCQSGMETALLGKIDHKITTVINQTGSQGCLVLGGPRRDEVLQRSTAMDLRRDRVVAGSVIQSSIHTVGMTLYRTKNFDIMVHPRNLSESLYDALMDVGIGVGLVPCGISTVPVSFEEGK
;
A
#
# COMPACT_ATOMS: atom_id res chain seq x y z
N MET A 1 35.58 29.24 -4.05
CA MET A 1 34.31 29.11 -3.31
C MET A 1 33.32 28.40 -4.21
N LEU A 2 33.32 27.05 -4.19
CA LEU A 2 32.37 26.26 -4.97
C LEU A 2 30.98 26.47 -4.36
N LYS A 3 30.05 27.05 -5.13
CA LYS A 3 28.62 26.95 -4.84
C LYS A 3 28.25 25.48 -4.97
N ILE A 4 27.97 24.83 -3.85
CA ILE A 4 27.21 23.58 -3.82
C ILE A 4 25.89 23.90 -4.51
N LEU A 5 25.67 23.33 -5.69
CA LEU A 5 24.36 23.32 -6.32
C LEU A 5 23.44 22.63 -5.32
N GLN A 6 22.45 23.34 -4.77
CA GLN A 6 21.31 22.70 -4.15
C GLN A 6 20.73 21.77 -5.21
N GLU A 7 20.80 20.46 -4.99
CA GLU A 7 20.02 19.51 -5.77
C GLU A 7 18.58 20.00 -5.69
N ASN A 8 18.02 20.40 -6.85
CA ASN A 8 16.59 20.62 -6.97
C ASN A 8 15.93 19.30 -6.65
N ASN A 9 15.52 19.11 -5.39
CA ASN A 9 14.91 17.87 -4.94
C ASN A 9 13.52 17.84 -5.57
N VAL A 10 13.41 17.22 -6.75
CA VAL A 10 12.15 17.10 -7.48
C VAL A 10 11.21 16.28 -6.61
N ILE A 11 10.18 16.94 -6.08
CA ILE A 11 9.15 16.29 -5.28
C ILE A 11 8.44 15.25 -6.17
N LYS A 12 8.40 14.01 -5.71
CA LYS A 12 7.69 12.91 -6.36
C LYS A 12 6.21 13.08 -6.11
N THR A 13 5.39 12.86 -7.13
CA THR A 13 3.93 12.99 -7.00
C THR A 13 3.27 11.63 -6.92
N SER A 14 2.22 11.51 -6.13
CA SER A 14 1.33 10.35 -6.15
C SER A 14 0.71 10.11 -7.55
N PRO A 15 0.39 8.86 -7.92
CA PRO A 15 -0.44 8.61 -9.10
C PRO A 15 -1.86 9.15 -9.02
N LEU A 16 -2.35 9.53 -7.84
CA LEU A 16 -3.63 10.26 -7.67
C LEU A 16 -3.48 11.78 -7.73
N SER A 17 -2.34 12.31 -8.18
CA SER A 17 -2.14 13.77 -8.23
C SER A 17 -3.18 14.52 -9.08
N GLY A 18 -3.80 13.88 -10.09
CA GLY A 18 -4.91 14.45 -10.83
C GLY A 18 -6.17 14.58 -10.00
N ILE A 19 -6.53 13.52 -9.26
CA ILE A 19 -7.61 13.55 -8.26
C ILE A 19 -7.35 14.66 -7.22
N TYR A 20 -6.14 14.76 -6.69
CA TYR A 20 -5.82 15.75 -5.66
C TYR A 20 -6.07 17.18 -6.11
N ARG A 21 -5.77 17.52 -7.37
CA ARG A 21 -5.99 18.87 -7.91
C ARG A 21 -7.47 19.26 -8.01
N ASN A 22 -8.37 18.29 -8.06
CA ASN A 22 -9.81 18.51 -8.25
C ASN A 22 -10.61 18.47 -6.94
N HIS A 23 -9.94 18.26 -5.80
CA HIS A 23 -10.56 18.10 -4.49
C HIS A 23 -9.94 19.07 -3.47
N PRO A 24 -10.63 19.39 -2.36
CA PRO A 24 -10.10 20.25 -1.30
C PRO A 24 -9.07 19.51 -0.43
N VAL A 25 -8.03 18.98 -1.07
CA VAL A 25 -6.98 18.18 -0.44
C VAL A 25 -5.93 19.09 0.17
N LYS A 26 -5.60 18.85 1.44
CA LYS A 26 -4.37 19.39 2.02
C LYS A 26 -3.25 18.40 1.74
N LEU A 27 -2.22 18.85 1.03
CA LEU A 27 -1.06 18.02 0.72
C LEU A 27 0.01 18.14 1.82
N THR A 28 0.85 17.12 1.93
CA THR A 28 2.05 17.10 2.77
C THR A 28 3.17 16.36 2.06
N GLU A 29 4.41 16.67 2.40
CA GLU A 29 5.58 15.92 1.94
C GLU A 29 5.90 14.80 2.94
N VAL A 30 6.13 13.58 2.44
CA VAL A 30 6.68 12.45 3.20
C VAL A 30 7.83 11.84 2.39
N SER A 31 9.06 11.94 2.89
CA SER A 31 10.26 11.36 2.25
C SER A 31 10.39 11.73 0.75
N GLY A 32 10.12 12.99 0.41
CA GLY A 32 10.17 13.50 -0.97
C GLY A 32 8.93 13.19 -1.82
N TRP A 33 7.85 12.64 -1.25
CA TRP A 33 6.57 12.43 -1.93
C TRP A 33 5.52 13.42 -1.48
N GLU A 34 4.81 14.03 -2.44
CA GLU A 34 3.59 14.79 -2.17
C GLU A 34 2.37 13.85 -2.12
N ILE A 35 1.71 13.83 -0.96
CA ILE A 35 0.59 12.94 -0.65
C ILE A 35 -0.53 13.70 0.06
N ALA A 36 -1.77 13.22 -0.03
CA ALA A 36 -2.90 13.77 0.70
C ALA A 36 -2.71 13.61 2.21
N LYS A 37 -2.54 14.73 2.92
CA LYS A 37 -2.63 14.78 4.38
C LYS A 37 -4.05 14.51 4.83
N ASN A 38 -5.02 15.21 4.22
CA ASN A 38 -6.45 15.05 4.43
C ASN A 38 -7.24 15.61 3.22
N PHE A 39 -8.52 15.29 3.14
CA PHE A 39 -9.50 15.74 2.16
C PHE A 39 -10.41 16.84 2.74
N GLY A 40 -9.84 17.73 3.57
CA GLY A 40 -10.46 18.99 4.00
C GLY A 40 -11.16 18.96 5.36
N ASN A 41 -11.44 17.80 5.95
CA ASN A 41 -12.01 17.70 7.29
C ASN A 41 -11.58 16.41 8.01
N ASP A 42 -10.57 16.53 8.88
CA ASP A 42 -10.00 15.41 9.65
C ASP A 42 -11.05 14.72 10.56
N GLU A 43 -11.95 15.49 11.19
CA GLU A 43 -12.98 14.94 12.07
C GLU A 43 -13.98 14.07 11.30
N ARG A 44 -14.38 14.54 10.11
CA ARG A 44 -15.27 13.78 9.23
C ARG A 44 -14.61 12.48 8.77
N GLU A 45 -13.34 12.55 8.35
CA GLU A 45 -12.59 11.35 7.96
C GLU A 45 -12.51 10.33 9.10
N LEU A 46 -12.27 10.78 10.35
CA LEU A 46 -12.21 9.91 11.51
C LEU A 46 -13.57 9.26 11.84
N ILE A 47 -14.66 10.01 11.72
CA ILE A 47 -16.02 9.47 11.87
C ILE A 47 -16.26 8.36 10.85
N HIS A 48 -15.95 8.59 9.57
CA HIS A 48 -16.09 7.58 8.54
C HIS A 48 -15.17 6.37 8.76
N LEU A 49 -13.94 6.56 9.22
CA LEU A 49 -13.04 5.45 9.57
C LEU A 49 -13.63 4.58 10.70
N SER A 50 -14.25 5.20 11.70
CA SER A 50 -14.80 4.49 12.86
C SER A 50 -16.17 3.84 12.63
N GLN A 51 -17.00 4.42 11.76
CA GLN A 51 -18.41 4.02 11.57
C GLN A 51 -18.71 3.42 10.20
N GLU A 52 -17.96 3.79 9.17
CA GLU A 52 -18.26 3.49 7.76
C GLU A 52 -17.03 2.88 7.06
N SER A 53 -16.50 3.54 6.03
CA SER A 53 -15.26 3.15 5.38
C SER A 53 -14.51 4.35 4.81
N VAL A 54 -13.21 4.19 4.63
CA VAL A 54 -12.33 5.21 4.05
C VAL A 54 -11.40 4.60 3.02
N LEU A 55 -11.09 5.37 1.96
CA LEU A 55 -10.08 5.03 0.95
C LEU A 55 -8.91 6.01 1.06
N VAL A 56 -7.70 5.48 1.21
CA VAL A 56 -6.48 6.26 1.49
C VAL A 56 -5.42 5.91 0.47
N ASP A 57 -4.66 6.92 0.05
CA ASP A 57 -3.52 6.72 -0.84
C ASP A 57 -2.22 6.58 -0.05
N TRP A 58 -1.65 5.37 -0.10
CA TRP A 58 -0.34 5.03 0.45
C TRP A 58 0.71 4.83 -0.67
N SER A 59 0.53 5.43 -1.85
CA SER A 59 1.46 5.21 -2.97
C SER A 59 2.91 5.62 -2.69
N HIS A 60 3.14 6.48 -1.70
CA HIS A 60 4.46 6.89 -1.24
C HIS A 60 5.26 5.82 -0.46
N ILE A 61 4.62 4.75 0.05
CA ILE A 61 5.31 3.69 0.81
C ILE A 61 6.25 2.88 -0.10
N GLY A 62 7.32 2.34 0.47
CA GLY A 62 8.25 1.49 -0.26
C GLY A 62 7.60 0.20 -0.75
N LYS A 63 7.89 -0.20 -1.99
CA LYS A 63 7.41 -1.45 -2.62
C LYS A 63 8.59 -2.11 -3.30
N ILE A 64 9.12 -3.20 -2.73
CA ILE A 64 10.32 -3.87 -3.24
C ILE A 64 9.98 -5.32 -3.53
N SER A 65 10.15 -5.75 -4.79
CA SER A 65 9.91 -7.13 -5.18
C SER A 65 11.21 -7.94 -5.19
N PHE A 66 11.16 -9.16 -4.67
CA PHE A 66 12.19 -10.18 -4.87
C PHE A 66 11.60 -11.27 -5.78
N SER A 67 12.35 -11.70 -6.79
CA SER A 67 11.91 -12.75 -7.71
C SER A 67 13.03 -13.66 -8.18
N GLY A 68 12.72 -14.97 -8.20
CA GLY A 68 13.63 -16.02 -8.62
C GLY A 68 14.85 -16.19 -7.71
N GLY A 69 15.73 -17.11 -8.06
CA GLY A 69 16.90 -17.45 -7.23
C GLY A 69 16.50 -17.92 -5.83
N ASP A 70 17.17 -17.38 -4.81
CA ASP A 70 16.92 -17.64 -3.38
C ASP A 70 16.26 -16.41 -2.73
N ALA A 71 15.06 -16.07 -3.21
CA ALA A 71 14.29 -14.93 -2.71
C ALA A 71 13.90 -15.09 -1.23
N ALA A 72 13.70 -16.32 -0.74
CA ALA A 72 13.41 -16.63 0.65
C ALA A 72 14.57 -16.20 1.56
N LYS A 73 15.82 -16.51 1.19
CA LYS A 73 17.01 -16.05 1.92
C LYS A 73 17.18 -14.54 1.87
N ALA A 74 16.88 -13.89 0.75
CA ALA A 74 16.90 -12.42 0.67
C ALA A 74 15.83 -11.80 1.58
N ALA A 75 14.64 -12.40 1.65
CA ALA A 75 13.59 -11.98 2.57
C ALA A 75 14.03 -12.12 4.04
N GLU A 76 14.69 -13.23 4.40
CA GLU A 76 15.25 -13.46 5.75
C GLU A 76 16.27 -12.39 6.16
N GLN A 77 17.08 -11.88 5.21
CA GLN A 77 18.02 -10.78 5.47
C GLN A 77 17.33 -9.46 5.82
N VAL A 78 16.08 -9.28 5.38
CA VAL A 78 15.30 -8.07 5.59
C VAL A 78 14.42 -8.18 6.83
N PHE A 79 13.81 -9.34 7.06
CA PHE A 79 12.88 -9.59 8.15
C PHE A 79 13.07 -11.02 8.67
N SER A 80 13.37 -11.16 9.96
CA SER A 80 13.64 -12.47 10.56
C SER A 80 12.40 -13.36 10.54
N GLY A 81 12.56 -14.61 10.12
CA GLY A 81 11.48 -15.57 9.91
C GLY A 81 10.77 -15.44 8.56
N ALA A 82 11.18 -14.50 7.69
CA ALA A 82 10.53 -14.31 6.40
C ALA A 82 10.69 -15.49 5.44
N SER A 83 11.77 -16.26 5.57
CA SER A 83 11.99 -17.48 4.79
C SER A 83 10.99 -18.60 5.12
N GLU A 84 10.35 -18.55 6.28
CA GLU A 84 9.39 -19.55 6.76
C GLU A 84 7.93 -19.19 6.43
N ILE A 85 7.68 -17.99 5.90
CA ILE A 85 6.33 -17.54 5.55
C ILE A 85 5.77 -18.42 4.42
N GLU A 86 4.62 -19.03 4.68
CA GLU A 86 3.92 -19.82 3.68
C GLU A 86 3.47 -18.95 2.48
N PRO A 87 3.40 -19.51 1.26
CA PRO A 87 2.86 -18.78 0.11
C PRO A 87 1.47 -18.19 0.39
N LEU A 88 1.24 -16.99 -0.11
CA LEU A 88 0.01 -16.21 0.08
C LEU A 88 -0.25 -15.78 1.53
N LYS A 89 0.81 -15.72 2.34
CA LYS A 89 0.81 -15.18 3.69
C LYS A 89 1.82 -14.05 3.86
N SER A 90 1.72 -13.36 4.98
CA SER A 90 2.61 -12.26 5.34
C SER A 90 3.14 -12.37 6.75
N SER A 91 4.22 -11.66 7.00
CA SER A 91 4.67 -11.28 8.35
C SER A 91 4.92 -9.77 8.37
N SER A 92 4.59 -9.10 9.46
CA SER A 92 4.69 -7.64 9.53
C SER A 92 5.02 -7.14 10.93
N ASN A 93 5.47 -5.89 10.97
CA ASN A 93 5.55 -5.07 12.17
C ASN A 93 5.01 -3.66 11.83
N GLN A 94 5.23 -2.67 12.70
CA GLN A 94 4.76 -1.31 12.45
C GLN A 94 5.35 -0.68 11.17
N ASP A 95 6.59 -1.01 10.83
CA ASP A 95 7.37 -0.31 9.80
C ASP A 95 7.40 -1.02 8.44
N MET A 96 7.17 -2.34 8.41
CA MET A 96 7.17 -3.11 7.17
C MET A 96 6.32 -4.38 7.23
N ALA A 97 5.95 -4.85 6.05
CA ALA A 97 5.37 -6.17 5.83
C ALA A 97 6.16 -6.92 4.74
N VAL A 98 6.36 -8.21 4.96
CA VAL A 98 6.86 -9.15 3.98
C VAL A 98 5.71 -10.00 3.50
N LEU A 99 5.39 -9.92 2.21
CA LEU A 99 4.31 -10.67 1.57
C LEU A 99 4.94 -11.79 0.74
N CYS A 100 4.69 -13.04 1.12
CA CYS A 100 5.12 -14.21 0.35
C CYS A 100 4.08 -14.49 -0.75
N LEU A 101 4.41 -14.25 -2.02
CA LEU A 101 3.50 -14.46 -3.15
C LEU A 101 3.61 -15.91 -3.64
N THR A 102 4.86 -16.37 -3.79
CA THR A 102 5.22 -17.76 -4.02
C THR A 102 6.48 -18.06 -3.19
N ARG A 103 6.96 -19.31 -3.20
CA ARG A 103 8.23 -19.66 -2.52
C ARG A 103 9.44 -18.87 -3.03
N ASN A 104 9.36 -18.30 -4.24
CA ASN A 104 10.45 -17.57 -4.87
C ASN A 104 10.09 -16.12 -5.22
N ASP A 105 8.92 -15.63 -4.81
CA ASP A 105 8.44 -14.29 -5.12
C ASP A 105 7.92 -13.63 -3.86
N TYR A 106 8.52 -12.50 -3.49
CA TYR A 106 8.16 -11.73 -2.31
C TYR A 106 7.89 -10.27 -2.69
N LEU A 107 6.96 -9.64 -1.98
CA LEU A 107 6.75 -8.20 -2.02
C LEU A 107 6.96 -7.62 -0.62
N ILE A 108 7.92 -6.73 -0.48
CA ILE A 108 8.19 -6.00 0.75
C ILE A 108 7.49 -4.64 0.66
N LEU A 109 6.63 -4.36 1.64
CA LEU A 109 6.08 -3.04 1.89
C LEU A 109 6.80 -2.43 3.08
N CYS A 110 7.24 -1.17 2.99
CA CYS A 110 7.92 -0.49 4.10
C CYS A 110 7.57 0.99 4.18
N GLN A 111 7.81 1.62 5.33
CA GLN A 111 7.70 3.07 5.46
C GLN A 111 8.53 3.78 4.39
N SER A 112 8.02 4.94 3.94
CA SER A 112 8.68 5.74 2.91
C SER A 112 10.04 6.27 3.40
N GLY A 113 11.09 6.07 2.60
CA GLY A 113 12.46 6.42 2.96
C GLY A 113 13.31 5.24 3.46
N MET A 114 12.70 4.08 3.76
CA MET A 114 13.44 2.88 4.16
C MET A 114 14.05 2.12 2.98
N GLU A 115 13.63 2.40 1.74
CA GLU A 115 13.93 1.55 0.59
C GLU A 115 15.43 1.41 0.34
N THR A 116 16.18 2.52 0.38
CA THR A 116 17.63 2.50 0.17
C THR A 116 18.35 1.65 1.21
N ALA A 117 17.94 1.77 2.48
CA ALA A 117 18.54 1.00 3.57
C ALA A 117 18.24 -0.50 3.44
N LEU A 118 17.02 -0.87 3.01
CA LEU A 118 16.65 -2.26 2.77
C LEU A 118 17.41 -2.85 1.58
N LEU A 119 17.49 -2.12 0.46
CA LEU A 119 18.24 -2.54 -0.72
C LEU A 119 19.72 -2.77 -0.42
N GLY A 120 20.30 -2.00 0.50
CA GLY A 120 21.69 -2.15 0.93
C GLY A 120 21.96 -3.40 1.78
N LYS A 121 20.94 -4.03 2.37
CA LYS A 121 21.08 -5.27 3.17
C LYS A 121 21.07 -6.54 2.32
N ILE A 122 20.54 -6.48 1.11
CA ILE A 122 20.24 -7.65 0.29
C ILE A 122 21.44 -8.00 -0.59
N ASP A 123 21.75 -9.29 -0.69
CA ASP A 123 22.67 -9.78 -1.70
C ASP A 123 21.98 -9.86 -3.08
N HIS A 124 22.27 -8.89 -3.96
CA HIS A 124 21.68 -8.82 -5.31
C HIS A 124 22.15 -9.96 -6.24
N LYS A 125 23.04 -10.85 -5.79
CA LYS A 125 23.46 -12.03 -6.56
C LYS A 125 22.56 -13.24 -6.35
N ILE A 126 21.80 -13.30 -5.25
CA ILE A 126 21.00 -14.48 -4.91
C ILE A 126 19.56 -14.40 -5.44
N THR A 127 19.04 -13.20 -5.71
CA THR A 127 17.68 -13.00 -6.25
C THR A 127 17.61 -11.71 -7.05
N THR A 128 16.59 -11.57 -7.91
CA THR A 128 16.31 -10.31 -8.59
C THR A 128 15.59 -9.38 -7.62
N VAL A 129 16.14 -8.19 -7.39
CA VAL A 129 15.56 -7.18 -6.50
C VAL A 129 15.17 -5.94 -7.31
N ILE A 130 13.91 -5.51 -7.21
CA ILE A 130 13.42 -4.33 -7.92
C ILE A 130 12.68 -3.43 -6.94
N ASN A 131 13.10 -2.17 -6.86
CA ASN A 131 12.29 -1.13 -6.23
C ASN A 131 11.19 -0.68 -7.20
N GLN A 132 9.95 -1.01 -6.85
CA GLN A 132 8.74 -0.75 -7.62
C GLN A 132 7.93 0.45 -7.08
N THR A 133 8.43 1.18 -6.08
CA THR A 133 7.71 2.31 -5.45
C THR A 133 7.23 3.31 -6.50
N GLY A 134 8.08 3.65 -7.47
CA GLY A 134 7.75 4.60 -8.53
C GLY A 134 6.82 4.07 -9.62
N SER A 135 6.67 2.75 -9.77
CA SER A 135 5.90 2.10 -10.85
C SER A 135 4.58 1.49 -10.39
N GLN A 136 4.29 1.51 -9.08
CA GLN A 136 3.07 0.98 -8.47
C GLN A 136 2.35 2.05 -7.66
N GLY A 137 1.03 2.01 -7.66
CA GLY A 137 0.19 2.69 -6.67
C GLY A 137 -0.08 1.81 -5.46
N CYS A 138 -0.57 2.40 -4.38
CA CYS A 138 -1.07 1.67 -3.22
C CYS A 138 -2.30 2.38 -2.65
N LEU A 139 -3.45 1.71 -2.73
CA LEU A 139 -4.68 2.19 -2.10
C LEU A 139 -4.98 1.34 -0.88
N VAL A 140 -5.50 1.97 0.17
CA VAL A 140 -5.81 1.33 1.44
C VAL A 140 -7.25 1.58 1.81
N LEU A 141 -7.97 0.51 2.07
CA LEU A 141 -9.35 0.55 2.49
C LEU A 141 -9.44 0.23 3.99
N GLY A 142 -10.08 1.11 4.75
CA GLY A 142 -10.25 1.00 6.19
C GLY A 142 -11.70 1.16 6.63
N GLY A 143 -11.96 0.87 7.90
CA GLY A 143 -13.26 1.01 8.55
C GLY A 143 -14.13 -0.25 8.54
N PRO A 144 -15.18 -0.30 9.38
CA PRO A 144 -16.01 -1.49 9.57
C PRO A 144 -16.76 -1.95 8.32
N ARG A 145 -17.03 -1.05 7.37
CA ARG A 145 -17.78 -1.36 6.13
C ARG A 145 -16.91 -1.62 4.91
N ARG A 146 -15.59 -1.68 5.06
CA ARG A 146 -14.64 -1.92 3.95
C ARG A 146 -14.95 -3.21 3.18
N ASP A 147 -15.45 -4.25 3.85
CA ASP A 147 -15.76 -5.53 3.23
C ASP A 147 -16.90 -5.40 2.21
N GLU A 148 -17.89 -4.53 2.49
CA GLU A 148 -19.01 -4.26 1.56
C GLU A 148 -18.53 -3.60 0.27
N VAL A 149 -17.56 -2.69 0.35
CA VAL A 149 -16.95 -2.05 -0.82
C VAL A 149 -16.26 -3.10 -1.68
N LEU A 150 -15.43 -3.97 -1.08
CA LEU A 150 -14.70 -5.00 -1.82
C LEU A 150 -15.64 -6.04 -2.45
N GLN A 151 -16.68 -6.48 -1.73
CA GLN A 151 -17.69 -7.41 -2.26
C GLN A 151 -18.42 -6.87 -3.51
N ARG A 152 -18.58 -5.54 -3.60
CA ARG A 152 -19.16 -4.88 -4.78
C ARG A 152 -18.15 -4.64 -5.91
N SER A 153 -16.86 -4.77 -5.62
CA SER A 153 -15.77 -4.40 -6.54
C SER A 153 -15.09 -5.60 -7.20
N THR A 154 -15.30 -6.81 -6.69
CA THR A 154 -14.73 -8.05 -7.25
C THR A 154 -15.63 -9.25 -7.03
N ALA A 155 -15.57 -10.21 -7.96
CA ALA A 155 -16.27 -11.49 -7.85
C ALA A 155 -15.55 -12.48 -6.92
N MET A 156 -14.36 -12.15 -6.44
CA MET A 156 -13.64 -13.00 -5.49
C MET A 156 -14.37 -13.11 -4.15
N ASP A 157 -14.33 -14.30 -3.56
CA ASP A 157 -14.84 -14.51 -2.22
C ASP A 157 -13.81 -14.03 -1.17
N LEU A 158 -13.96 -12.76 -0.78
CA LEU A 158 -13.13 -12.10 0.22
C LEU A 158 -13.76 -12.13 1.62
N ARG A 159 -14.63 -13.08 1.94
CA ARG A 159 -15.19 -13.19 3.31
C ARG A 159 -14.08 -13.47 4.33
N ARG A 160 -14.23 -12.93 5.55
CA ARG A 160 -13.20 -12.97 6.60
C ARG A 160 -12.87 -14.37 7.12
N ASP A 161 -13.77 -15.34 6.97
CA ASP A 161 -13.54 -16.74 7.30
C ASP A 161 -12.67 -17.47 6.24
N ARG A 162 -12.56 -16.91 5.02
CA ARG A 162 -11.72 -17.43 3.94
C ARG A 162 -10.41 -16.65 3.78
N VAL A 163 -10.52 -15.33 3.84
CA VAL A 163 -9.41 -14.39 3.70
C VAL A 163 -9.25 -13.66 5.03
N VAL A 164 -8.47 -14.29 5.91
CA VAL A 164 -8.15 -13.82 7.26
C VAL A 164 -7.04 -12.76 7.23
N ALA A 165 -6.84 -12.05 8.34
CA ALA A 165 -5.66 -11.19 8.51
C ALA A 165 -4.36 -11.99 8.26
N GLY A 166 -3.36 -11.34 7.66
CA GLY A 166 -2.12 -11.98 7.24
C GLY A 166 -2.21 -12.68 5.88
N SER A 167 -3.38 -12.68 5.22
CA SER A 167 -3.54 -13.27 3.88
C SER A 167 -3.14 -12.30 2.79
N VAL A 168 -2.50 -12.84 1.75
CA VAL A 168 -2.08 -12.12 0.54
C VAL A 168 -2.76 -12.76 -0.66
N ILE A 169 -3.31 -11.94 -1.55
CA ILE A 169 -4.06 -12.39 -2.72
C ILE A 169 -3.55 -11.68 -3.95
N GLN A 170 -3.30 -12.43 -5.03
CA GLN A 170 -3.06 -11.87 -6.35
C GLN A 170 -4.29 -12.11 -7.23
N SER A 171 -4.95 -11.03 -7.67
CA SER A 171 -6.16 -11.09 -8.50
C SER A 171 -6.48 -9.73 -9.09
N SER A 172 -7.75 -9.46 -9.43
CA SER A 172 -8.22 -8.17 -9.92
C SER A 172 -9.43 -7.63 -9.17
N ILE A 173 -9.49 -6.31 -9.10
CA ILE A 173 -10.65 -5.53 -8.66
C ILE A 173 -10.92 -4.52 -9.77
N HIS A 174 -12.16 -4.42 -10.25
CA HIS A 174 -12.51 -3.56 -11.40
C HIS A 174 -11.57 -3.75 -12.61
N THR A 175 -11.21 -5.00 -12.92
CA THR A 175 -10.24 -5.39 -13.98
C THR A 175 -8.78 -4.98 -13.77
N VAL A 176 -8.47 -4.25 -12.69
CA VAL A 176 -7.10 -3.87 -12.34
C VAL A 176 -6.44 -5.02 -11.58
N GLY A 177 -5.41 -5.62 -12.17
CA GLY A 177 -4.59 -6.62 -11.50
C GLY A 177 -3.85 -6.02 -10.30
N MET A 178 -3.84 -6.72 -9.17
CA MET A 178 -3.24 -6.23 -7.93
C MET A 178 -2.82 -7.36 -6.98
N THR A 179 -1.96 -6.97 -6.04
CA THR A 179 -1.73 -7.73 -4.80
C THR A 179 -2.52 -7.07 -3.68
N LEU A 180 -3.44 -7.82 -3.07
CA LEU A 180 -4.20 -7.43 -1.89
C LEU A 180 -3.57 -8.08 -0.66
N TYR A 181 -3.14 -7.26 0.30
CA TYR A 181 -2.72 -7.69 1.63
C TYR A 181 -3.78 -7.30 2.65
N ARG A 182 -4.39 -8.28 3.30
CA ARG A 182 -5.37 -8.06 4.35
C ARG A 182 -4.73 -8.06 5.73
N THR A 183 -4.91 -6.96 6.44
CA THR A 183 -4.64 -6.86 7.89
C THR A 183 -5.96 -6.88 8.67
N LYS A 184 -5.86 -6.88 10.00
CA LYS A 184 -7.02 -6.72 10.88
C LYS A 184 -7.80 -5.43 10.59
N ASN A 185 -7.08 -4.34 10.31
CA ASN A 185 -7.61 -2.98 10.24
C ASN A 185 -7.67 -2.40 8.83
N PHE A 186 -6.83 -2.90 7.92
CA PHE A 186 -6.80 -2.45 6.52
C PHE A 186 -6.83 -3.57 5.47
N ASP A 187 -7.31 -3.22 4.28
CA ASP A 187 -7.11 -3.96 3.04
C ASP A 187 -6.20 -3.12 2.14
N ILE A 188 -4.97 -3.57 1.92
CA ILE A 188 -3.89 -2.83 1.26
C ILE A 188 -3.73 -3.37 -0.18
N MET A 189 -3.94 -2.51 -1.17
CA MET A 189 -4.02 -2.88 -2.60
C MET A 189 -2.86 -2.26 -3.39
N VAL A 190 -1.86 -3.08 -3.73
CA VAL A 190 -0.74 -2.67 -4.59
C VAL A 190 -1.05 -3.02 -6.04
N HIS A 191 -0.99 -2.02 -6.92
CA HIS A 191 -1.50 -2.11 -8.29
C HIS A 191 -0.66 -1.24 -9.26
N PRO A 192 -0.72 -1.49 -10.58
CA PRO A 192 -0.01 -0.70 -11.57
C PRO A 192 -0.35 0.79 -11.48
N ARG A 193 0.67 1.63 -11.40
CA ARG A 193 0.55 3.09 -11.22
C ARG A 193 -0.37 3.78 -12.23
N ASN A 194 -0.32 3.34 -13.48
CA ASN A 194 -1.08 3.93 -14.58
C ASN A 194 -2.59 3.70 -14.47
N LEU A 195 -3.04 2.81 -13.57
CA LEU A 195 -4.45 2.50 -13.35
C LEU A 195 -4.98 3.03 -12.02
N SER A 196 -4.17 3.79 -11.26
CA SER A 196 -4.56 4.22 -9.90
C SER A 196 -5.79 5.12 -9.86
N GLU A 197 -5.88 6.12 -10.74
CA GLU A 197 -7.06 7.02 -10.77
C GLU A 197 -8.31 6.24 -11.18
N SER A 198 -8.22 5.38 -12.20
CA SER A 198 -9.34 4.53 -12.62
C SER A 198 -9.80 3.57 -11.53
N LEU A 199 -8.86 2.96 -10.79
CA LEU A 199 -9.18 2.10 -9.66
C LEU A 199 -9.81 2.89 -8.51
N TYR A 200 -9.26 4.07 -8.21
CA TYR A 200 -9.78 4.97 -7.19
C TYR A 200 -11.22 5.38 -7.51
N ASP A 201 -11.50 5.89 -8.70
CA ASP A 201 -12.84 6.32 -9.11
C ASP A 201 -13.82 5.14 -9.05
N ALA A 202 -13.44 3.97 -9.55
CA ALA A 202 -14.30 2.79 -9.52
C ALA A 202 -14.62 2.31 -8.09
N LEU A 203 -13.65 2.37 -7.17
CA LEU A 203 -13.87 2.07 -5.75
C LEU A 203 -14.77 3.12 -5.08
N MET A 204 -14.53 4.40 -5.37
CA MET A 204 -15.33 5.51 -4.85
C MET A 204 -16.79 5.40 -5.31
N ASP A 205 -17.03 5.18 -6.60
CA ASP A 205 -18.37 5.08 -7.19
C ASP A 205 -19.22 3.97 -6.53
N VAL A 206 -18.65 2.78 -6.33
CA VAL A 206 -19.38 1.67 -5.68
C VAL A 206 -19.49 1.85 -4.16
N GLY A 207 -18.51 2.53 -3.55
CA GLY A 207 -18.38 2.70 -2.11
C GLY A 207 -19.22 3.84 -1.54
N ILE A 208 -19.53 4.89 -2.31
CA ILE A 208 -20.30 6.06 -1.84
C ILE A 208 -21.63 5.63 -1.21
N GLY A 209 -22.34 4.66 -1.82
CA GLY A 209 -23.60 4.14 -1.31
C GLY A 209 -23.50 3.35 0.00
N VAL A 210 -22.29 3.03 0.46
CA VAL A 210 -21.99 2.36 1.73
C VAL A 210 -21.08 3.21 2.63
N GLY A 211 -21.06 4.52 2.40
CA GLY A 211 -20.38 5.47 3.29
C GLY A 211 -18.88 5.62 3.06
N LEU A 212 -18.35 5.15 1.94
CA LEU A 212 -16.94 5.35 1.57
C LEU A 212 -16.65 6.82 1.29
N VAL A 213 -15.60 7.35 1.92
CA VAL A 213 -15.04 8.67 1.64
C VAL A 213 -13.54 8.60 1.41
N PRO A 214 -12.95 9.53 0.63
CA PRO A 214 -11.51 9.62 0.59
C PRO A 214 -10.97 10.21 1.89
N CYS A 215 -9.77 9.79 2.23
CA CYS A 215 -9.15 10.10 3.51
C CYS A 215 -7.64 10.24 3.31
N GLY A 216 -7.01 11.11 4.09
CA GLY A 216 -5.59 11.32 4.03
C GLY A 216 -4.82 10.60 5.14
N ILE A 217 -3.49 10.69 5.05
CA ILE A 217 -2.60 9.96 5.94
C ILE A 217 -2.58 10.48 7.39
N SER A 218 -3.16 11.66 7.69
CA SER A 218 -3.31 12.14 9.08
C SER A 218 -4.28 11.26 9.88
N THR A 219 -5.34 10.79 9.23
CA THR A 219 -6.39 9.95 9.82
C THR A 219 -5.98 8.48 9.80
N VAL A 220 -5.35 8.03 8.71
CA VAL A 220 -4.90 6.65 8.52
C VAL A 220 -3.38 6.65 8.29
N PRO A 221 -2.58 6.76 9.36
CA PRO A 221 -1.13 6.71 9.26
C PRO A 221 -0.67 5.35 8.77
N VAL A 222 0.45 5.32 8.05
CA VAL A 222 1.05 4.07 7.55
C VAL A 222 1.47 3.20 8.74
N SER A 223 0.89 2.02 8.82
CA SER A 223 1.29 0.95 9.73
C SER A 223 0.90 -0.40 9.13
N PHE A 224 1.79 -1.38 9.25
CA PHE A 224 1.52 -2.75 8.82
C PHE A 224 1.25 -3.71 9.98
N GLU A 225 1.28 -3.21 11.22
CA GLU A 225 1.06 -4.02 12.41
C GLU A 225 -0.36 -4.61 12.42
N GLU A 226 -0.48 -5.87 12.81
CA GLU A 226 -1.78 -6.57 12.86
C GLU A 226 -2.63 -6.20 14.08
N GLY A 227 -2.17 -5.28 14.95
CA GLY A 227 -3.01 -4.73 16.02
C GLY A 227 -2.37 -3.64 16.88
N LYS A 228 -3.17 -2.60 17.14
CA LYS A 228 -3.48 -2.18 18.50
C LYS A 228 -4.99 -2.28 18.68
#